data_AF-A0A3D2TQF5-F1
#
_entry.id   AF-A0A3D2TQF5-F1
#
_cell.length_a   1.000
_cell.length_b   1.000
_cell.length_c   1.000
_cell.angle_alpha   90.00
_cell.angle_beta   90.00
_cell.angle_gamma   90.00
#
_symmetry.space_group_name_H-M   'P 1'
#
loop_
_entity.id
_entity.type
_entity.pdbx_description
1 polymer ?
#
loop_
_entity_poly.entity_id
_entity_poly.type
_entity_poly.pdbx_seq_one_letter_code
_entity_poly.pdbx_strand_id
1 'polypeptide(L)'
;MKKILSVVLAISLAATLFCACSKSNSSNDTPQTADFSLKYTYDTVYYDYDSSIFHAYEEVCKAVINRDSDVRVNTGYFNKVQQLLYTSFPLNALVQKYSVKDDDSGISISYNYEQAEHVEKVNLFNKKILEIEKACNISTASKEEYVINVYHYISSHIKQSKNVAINSFDTVLKGEGSSFSYANVFEYLLLQNDIDAYHIIGADASDVSWGLSAAALDNKVYYFDPMTEFLNNGGKSLYYFGMTDADLKSEGIKSVKFSNNGVPSPVNDKRFAACRKCEKWEIKNRCLLVTVNGGKIVKIALK
;
A
#
# COMPACT_ATOMS: atom_id res chain seq x y z
N MET A 1 48.71 74.23 -29.74
CA MET A 1 49.81 73.24 -29.75
C MET A 1 49.32 71.94 -29.14
N LYS A 2 49.51 70.82 -29.84
CA LYS A 2 49.38 69.39 -29.44
C LYS A 2 48.00 68.87 -28.98
N LYS A 3 47.21 68.36 -29.96
CA LYS A 3 46.86 66.93 -30.24
C LYS A 3 46.78 65.97 -29.00
N ILE A 4 45.88 65.00 -28.82
CA ILE A 4 44.81 64.34 -29.61
C ILE A 4 44.19 63.20 -28.72
N LEU A 5 42.90 62.88 -28.93
CA LEU A 5 42.18 61.57 -28.76
C LEU A 5 41.68 61.02 -27.39
N SER A 6 40.35 60.82 -27.36
CA SER A 6 39.60 59.56 -27.06
C SER A 6 39.48 59.04 -25.62
N VAL A 7 38.33 58.63 -25.05
CA VAL A 7 36.97 58.36 -25.55
C VAL A 7 35.95 58.76 -24.47
N VAL A 8 34.98 59.58 -24.86
CA VAL A 8 33.64 59.67 -24.27
C VAL A 8 32.77 58.71 -25.08
N LEU A 9 32.14 57.71 -24.45
CA LEU A 9 30.78 57.23 -24.79
C LEU A 9 30.39 56.08 -23.85
N ALA A 10 29.55 56.38 -22.86
CA ALA A 10 28.42 55.57 -22.39
C ALA A 10 27.88 56.20 -21.10
N ILE A 11 27.28 57.38 -21.25
CA ILE A 11 26.44 57.99 -20.21
C ILE A 11 25.04 57.39 -20.33
N SER A 12 24.48 57.10 -19.15
CA SER A 12 23.06 57.07 -18.77
C SER A 12 22.16 55.97 -19.33
N LEU A 13 21.62 55.15 -18.43
CA LEU A 13 20.20 55.25 -18.09
C LEU A 13 19.87 54.62 -16.72
N ALA A 14 19.00 55.32 -15.99
CA ALA A 14 18.13 54.85 -14.90
C ALA A 14 18.74 54.63 -13.50
N ALA A 15 18.99 55.75 -12.81
CA ALA A 15 18.65 55.86 -11.40
C ALA A 15 17.31 56.60 -11.28
N THR A 16 16.21 55.85 -11.11
CA THR A 16 14.99 56.35 -10.43
C THR A 16 14.19 55.18 -9.88
N LEU A 17 13.89 55.29 -8.58
CA LEU A 17 12.71 54.75 -7.90
C LEU A 17 12.60 53.21 -7.82
N PHE A 18 13.02 52.64 -6.70
CA PHE A 18 12.09 51.95 -5.79
C PHE A 18 12.68 51.94 -4.38
N CYS A 19 12.27 52.93 -3.58
CA CYS A 19 12.12 52.75 -2.14
C CYS A 19 10.91 51.82 -1.97
N ALA A 20 11.16 50.51 -1.92
CA ALA A 20 10.16 49.54 -1.48
C ALA A 20 10.65 49.00 -0.14
N CYS A 21 9.91 49.36 0.91
CA CYS A 21 10.07 48.85 2.25
C CYS A 21 10.33 47.34 2.19
N SER A 22 11.35 46.88 2.89
CA SER A 22 11.53 45.49 3.27
C SER A 22 10.30 45.04 4.06
N LYS A 23 9.25 44.64 3.35
CA LYS A 23 8.26 43.72 3.88
C LYS A 23 9.01 42.42 4.04
N SER A 24 9.44 42.16 5.27
CA SER A 24 9.49 40.80 5.78
C SER A 24 8.12 40.19 5.51
N ASN A 25 7.98 39.51 4.37
CA ASN A 25 6.98 38.48 4.25
C ASN A 25 7.48 37.37 5.17
N SER A 26 7.18 37.51 6.47
CA SER A 26 6.85 36.32 7.24
C SER A 26 5.68 35.70 6.49
N SER A 27 5.96 34.76 5.60
CA SER A 27 4.94 33.78 5.29
C SER A 27 4.61 33.18 6.65
N ASN A 28 3.42 33.49 7.14
CA ASN A 28 2.75 32.61 8.06
C ASN A 28 2.44 31.35 7.24
N ASP A 29 3.48 30.59 6.88
CA ASP A 29 3.36 29.25 6.33
C ASP A 29 2.87 28.42 7.51
N THR A 30 1.55 28.40 7.66
CA THR A 30 0.90 27.33 8.40
C THR A 30 1.42 26.05 7.75
N PRO A 31 2.01 25.10 8.51
CA PRO A 31 2.54 23.87 7.94
C PRO A 31 1.49 23.26 7.01
N GLN A 32 1.85 23.09 5.74
CA GLN A 32 0.92 22.54 4.77
C GLN A 32 0.63 21.09 5.16
N THR A 33 -0.62 20.80 5.50
CA THR A 33 -1.10 19.45 5.78
C THR A 33 -1.35 18.71 4.48
N ALA A 34 -1.14 17.39 4.47
CA ALA A 34 -1.49 16.56 3.32
C ALA A 34 -3.01 16.41 3.21
N ASP A 35 -3.51 16.31 1.97
CA ASP A 35 -4.92 16.02 1.70
C ASP A 35 -5.10 14.49 1.66
N PHE A 36 -5.23 13.91 2.86
CA PHE A 36 -5.36 12.47 3.05
C PHE A 36 -6.80 12.07 3.33
N SER A 37 -7.33 11.18 2.50
CA SER A 37 -8.74 10.76 2.54
C SER A 37 -8.95 9.25 2.74
N LEU A 38 -7.87 8.48 2.91
CA LEU A 38 -7.93 7.03 3.10
C LEU A 38 -8.15 6.68 4.57
N LYS A 39 -8.59 5.46 4.82
CA LYS A 39 -8.75 4.91 6.17
C LYS A 39 -7.40 4.50 6.75
N TYR A 40 -7.28 4.59 8.07
CA TYR A 40 -6.24 3.88 8.81
C TYR A 40 -6.62 2.41 8.88
N THR A 41 -5.84 1.57 8.21
CA THR A 41 -6.09 0.12 8.14
C THR A 41 -5.05 -0.63 8.95
N TYR A 42 -5.39 -1.86 9.34
CA TYR A 42 -4.49 -2.78 10.03
C TYR A 42 -4.73 -4.20 9.54
N ASP A 43 -3.66 -5.00 9.51
CA ASP A 43 -3.73 -6.44 9.23
C ASP A 43 -4.67 -7.08 10.26
N THR A 44 -5.67 -7.80 9.76
CA THR A 44 -6.78 -8.33 10.57
C THR A 44 -6.27 -9.31 11.63
N VAL A 45 -5.05 -9.86 11.48
CA VAL A 45 -4.45 -10.71 12.52
C VAL A 45 -4.30 -10.01 13.87
N TYR A 46 -4.23 -8.68 13.89
CA TYR A 46 -4.06 -7.88 15.12
C TYR A 46 -5.39 -7.49 15.77
N TYR A 47 -6.53 -8.05 15.36
CA TYR A 47 -7.86 -7.70 15.86
C TYR A 47 -8.03 -7.75 17.40
N ASP A 48 -7.17 -8.51 18.08
CA ASP A 48 -7.19 -8.70 19.53
C ASP A 48 -6.43 -7.61 20.30
N TYR A 49 -5.78 -6.67 19.61
CA TYR A 49 -5.14 -5.53 20.25
C TYR A 49 -6.19 -4.65 20.94
N ASP A 50 -5.82 -4.13 22.10
CA ASP A 50 -6.66 -3.17 22.82
C ASP A 50 -6.90 -1.93 21.97
N SER A 51 -8.13 -1.41 22.01
CA SER A 51 -8.54 -0.19 21.28
C SER A 51 -7.61 1.00 21.47
N SER A 52 -6.98 1.15 22.65
CA SER A 52 -6.03 2.23 22.92
C SER A 52 -4.72 2.10 22.15
N ILE A 53 -4.34 0.89 21.73
CA ILE A 53 -3.19 0.66 20.84
C ILE A 53 -3.53 1.10 19.42
N PHE A 54 -4.73 0.77 18.93
CA PHE A 54 -5.20 1.24 17.63
C PHE A 54 -5.32 2.76 17.58
N HIS A 55 -5.83 3.37 18.64
CA HIS A 55 -5.86 4.83 18.74
C HIS A 55 -4.46 5.43 18.70
N ALA A 56 -3.50 4.89 19.46
CA ALA A 56 -2.10 5.35 19.41
C ALA A 56 -1.48 5.16 18.00
N TYR A 57 -1.79 4.06 17.32
CA TYR A 57 -1.39 3.83 15.94
C TYR A 57 -1.95 4.89 14.98
N GLU A 58 -3.24 5.20 15.05
CA GLU A 58 -3.88 6.23 14.23
C GLU A 58 -3.26 7.62 14.46
N GLU A 59 -2.97 7.97 15.72
CA GLU A 59 -2.32 9.25 16.03
C GLU A 59 -0.90 9.33 15.43
N VAL A 60 -0.15 8.22 15.45
CA VAL A 60 1.16 8.17 14.79
C VAL A 60 1.02 8.21 13.26
N CYS A 61 0.03 7.53 12.66
CA CYS A 61 -0.23 7.63 11.22
C CYS A 61 -0.58 9.06 10.80
N LYS A 62 -1.43 9.76 11.56
CA LYS A 62 -1.77 11.18 11.34
C LYS A 62 -0.53 12.05 11.35
N ALA A 63 0.32 11.86 12.36
CA ALA A 63 1.58 12.58 12.46
C ALA A 63 2.48 12.31 11.26
N VAL A 64 2.59 11.06 10.80
CA VAL A 64 3.35 10.74 9.60
C VAL A 64 2.76 11.40 8.37
N ILE A 65 1.44 11.42 8.19
CA ILE A 65 0.78 12.09 7.06
C ILE A 65 1.08 13.60 7.04
N ASN A 66 1.04 14.24 8.20
CA ASN A 66 1.27 15.68 8.35
C ASN A 66 2.73 16.08 8.49
N ARG A 67 3.62 15.09 8.68
CA ARG A 67 5.03 15.24 9.04
C ARG A 67 5.26 15.93 10.38
N ASP A 68 4.42 15.63 11.37
CA ASP A 68 4.61 16.09 12.74
C ASP A 68 5.83 15.37 13.36
N SER A 69 6.71 16.10 14.03
CA SER A 69 7.94 15.55 14.61
C SER A 69 7.71 14.82 15.94
N ASP A 70 6.58 15.05 16.59
CA ASP A 70 6.28 14.56 17.93
C ASP A 70 4.81 14.16 18.05
N VAL A 71 4.56 13.03 18.71
CA VAL A 71 3.21 12.51 18.96
C VAL A 71 3.08 12.11 20.42
N ARG A 72 2.08 12.65 21.11
CA ARG A 72 1.80 12.32 22.51
C ARG A 72 0.92 11.08 22.58
N VAL A 73 1.52 9.93 22.87
CA VAL A 73 0.85 8.63 23.04
C VAL A 73 1.48 7.85 24.19
N ASN A 74 0.80 6.81 24.67
CA ASN A 74 1.36 5.89 25.66
C ASN A 74 2.52 5.10 25.02
N THR A 75 3.75 5.38 25.47
CA THR A 75 5.01 4.77 24.99
C THR A 75 5.10 3.28 25.29
N GLY A 76 4.34 2.77 26.27
CA GLY A 76 4.19 1.33 26.51
C GLY A 76 3.59 0.57 25.31
N TYR A 77 2.95 1.27 24.36
CA TYR A 77 2.41 0.69 23.13
C TYR A 77 3.39 0.71 21.96
N PHE A 78 4.58 1.31 22.12
CA PHE A 78 5.52 1.58 21.04
C PHE A 78 5.79 0.38 20.12
N ASN A 79 6.14 -0.78 20.69
CA ASN A 79 6.45 -1.97 19.89
C ASN A 79 5.24 -2.47 19.08
N LYS A 80 4.03 -2.40 19.64
CA LYS A 80 2.80 -2.81 18.95
C LYS A 80 2.42 -1.82 17.86
N VAL A 81 2.57 -0.52 18.12
CA VAL A 81 2.37 0.53 17.10
C VAL A 81 3.37 0.37 15.96
N GLN A 82 4.66 0.13 16.25
CA GLN A 82 5.68 -0.13 15.23
C GLN A 82 5.34 -1.35 14.37
N GLN A 83 4.82 -2.41 14.98
CA GLN A 83 4.37 -3.60 14.25
C GLN A 83 3.24 -3.25 13.27
N LEU A 84 2.20 -2.53 13.71
CA LEU A 84 1.10 -2.09 12.85
C LEU A 84 1.58 -1.17 11.71
N LEU A 85 2.49 -0.23 12.00
CA LEU A 85 3.07 0.66 10.99
C LEU A 85 3.83 -0.11 9.91
N TYR A 86 4.58 -1.14 10.30
CA TYR A 86 5.35 -1.96 9.38
C TYR A 86 4.46 -2.83 8.48
N THR A 87 3.41 -3.43 9.04
CA THR A 87 2.56 -4.39 8.30
C THR A 87 1.43 -3.73 7.54
N SER A 88 1.00 -2.53 7.92
CA SER A 88 -0.32 -2.03 7.51
C SER A 88 -0.36 -0.57 7.05
N PHE A 89 0.74 0.16 7.18
CA PHE A 89 0.79 1.57 6.80
C PHE A 89 1.85 1.84 5.74
N PRO A 90 1.52 1.81 4.44
CA PRO A 90 2.50 2.01 3.36
C PRO A 90 3.30 3.31 3.48
N LEU A 91 2.68 4.41 3.95
CA LEU A 91 3.34 5.70 4.17
C LEU A 91 4.44 5.66 5.24
N ASN A 92 4.56 4.57 6.01
CA ASN A 92 5.71 4.32 6.88
C ASN A 92 7.05 4.37 6.12
N ALA A 93 7.05 4.14 4.80
CA ALA A 93 8.23 4.30 3.94
C ALA A 93 8.80 5.73 3.92
N LEU A 94 8.02 6.75 4.31
CA LEU A 94 8.48 8.14 4.39
C LEU A 94 9.24 8.45 5.69
N VAL A 95 9.17 7.55 6.66
CA VAL A 95 9.81 7.72 7.97
C VAL A 95 11.21 7.13 7.96
N GLN A 96 12.14 7.87 8.56
CA GLN A 96 13.51 7.42 8.80
C GLN A 96 13.61 6.69 10.14
N LYS A 97 12.99 7.25 11.20
CA LYS A 97 13.09 6.69 12.54
C LYS A 97 11.90 7.10 13.42
N TYR A 98 11.47 6.17 14.28
CA TYR A 98 10.67 6.47 15.47
C TYR A 98 11.53 6.25 16.71
N SER A 99 11.42 7.12 17.72
CA SER A 99 12.06 6.94 19.02
C SER A 99 11.11 7.34 20.14
N VAL A 100 11.11 6.59 21.24
CA VAL A 100 10.48 7.03 22.50
C VAL A 100 11.30 8.20 23.05
N LYS A 101 10.62 9.27 23.49
CA LYS A 101 11.28 10.46 24.06
C LYS A 101 11.85 10.15 25.45
N ASP A 102 12.95 10.81 25.81
CA ASP A 102 13.65 10.59 27.07
C ASP A 102 12.78 10.86 28.31
N ASP A 103 11.80 11.76 28.19
CA ASP A 103 10.85 12.12 29.23
C ASP A 103 9.57 11.25 29.24
N ASP A 104 9.53 10.21 28.40
CA ASP A 104 8.40 9.30 28.22
C ASP A 104 7.10 10.00 27.78
N SER A 105 7.19 11.24 27.28
CA SER A 105 6.02 12.05 26.90
C SER A 105 5.35 11.60 25.60
N GLY A 106 6.01 10.72 24.83
CA GLY A 106 5.51 10.24 23.55
C GLY A 106 6.60 9.73 22.62
N ILE A 107 6.32 9.81 21.33
CA ILE A 107 7.18 9.32 20.24
C ILE A 107 7.67 10.52 19.42
N SER A 108 8.98 10.58 19.16
CA SER A 108 9.58 11.46 18.15
C SER A 108 9.72 10.74 16.82
N ILE A 109 9.49 11.45 15.71
CA ILE A 109 9.55 10.94 14.34
C ILE A 109 10.55 11.77 13.52
N SER A 110 11.48 11.12 12.83
CA SER A 110 12.32 11.74 11.81
C SER A 110 11.97 11.20 10.42
N TYR A 111 12.06 12.04 9.40
CA TYR A 111 11.54 11.77 8.05
C TYR A 111 12.65 11.72 7.01
N ASN A 112 12.44 10.95 5.95
CA ASN A 112 13.36 10.84 4.82
C ASN A 112 13.37 12.10 3.93
N TYR A 113 12.35 12.96 4.07
CA TYR A 113 12.09 14.09 3.18
C TYR A 113 11.76 15.37 3.97
N GLU A 114 12.00 16.52 3.34
CA GLU A 114 11.55 17.83 3.82
C GLU A 114 10.04 18.03 3.63
N GLN A 115 9.44 18.99 4.35
CA GLN A 115 7.98 19.18 4.41
C GLN A 115 7.30 19.19 3.04
N ALA A 116 7.81 19.99 2.09
CA ALA A 116 7.18 20.14 0.78
C ALA A 116 7.18 18.82 -0.01
N GLU A 117 8.32 18.11 -0.05
CA GLU A 117 8.43 16.84 -0.75
C GLU A 117 7.62 15.73 -0.07
N HIS A 118 7.60 15.72 1.27
CA HIS A 118 6.82 14.76 2.05
C HIS A 118 5.32 14.87 1.74
N VAL A 119 4.77 16.09 1.80
CA VAL A 119 3.36 16.37 1.48
C VAL A 119 3.04 15.96 0.04
N GLU A 120 3.93 16.27 -0.91
CA GLU A 120 3.78 15.83 -2.30
C GLU A 120 3.67 14.31 -2.42
N LYS A 121 4.54 13.57 -1.73
CA LYS A 121 4.54 12.10 -1.73
C LYS A 121 3.30 11.49 -1.10
N VAL A 122 2.81 12.05 0.01
CA VAL A 122 1.56 11.62 0.65
C VAL A 122 0.38 11.83 -0.31
N ASN A 123 0.27 13.02 -0.91
CA ASN A 123 -0.80 13.35 -1.85
C ASN A 123 -0.74 12.47 -3.10
N LEU A 124 0.46 12.21 -3.63
CA LEU A 124 0.66 11.33 -4.78
C LEU A 124 0.23 9.89 -4.47
N PHE A 125 0.59 9.38 -3.29
CA PHE A 125 0.16 8.06 -2.84
C PHE A 125 -1.36 7.99 -2.70
N ASN A 126 -1.99 8.96 -2.02
CA ASN A 126 -3.45 9.03 -1.87
C ASN A 126 -4.14 8.99 -3.25
N LYS A 127 -3.71 9.87 -4.15
CA LYS A 127 -4.22 9.93 -5.53
C LYS A 127 -4.08 8.58 -6.24
N LYS A 128 -2.94 7.90 -6.12
CA LYS A 128 -2.69 6.62 -6.78
C LYS A 128 -3.60 5.52 -6.24
N ILE A 129 -3.81 5.44 -4.92
CA ILE A 129 -4.77 4.50 -4.35
C ILE A 129 -6.18 4.76 -4.89
N LEU A 130 -6.66 6.01 -4.86
CA LEU A 130 -7.99 6.36 -5.36
C LEU A 130 -8.16 6.04 -6.86
N GLU A 131 -7.10 6.21 -7.67
CA GLU A 131 -7.08 5.78 -9.08
C GLU A 131 -7.26 4.26 -9.22
N ILE A 132 -6.57 3.47 -8.39
CA ILE A 132 -6.67 2.00 -8.37
C ILE A 132 -8.06 1.55 -7.91
N GLU A 133 -8.58 2.11 -6.81
CA GLU A 133 -9.91 1.79 -6.29
C GLU A 133 -11.01 2.06 -7.32
N LYS A 134 -10.90 3.20 -8.03
CA LYS A 134 -11.78 3.54 -9.14
C LYS A 134 -11.68 2.54 -10.29
N ALA A 135 -10.46 2.14 -10.68
CA ALA A 135 -10.25 1.13 -11.71
C ALA A 135 -10.83 -0.25 -11.31
N CYS A 136 -10.88 -0.52 -10.00
CA CYS A 136 -11.47 -1.72 -9.43
C CYS A 136 -12.99 -1.61 -9.18
N ASN A 137 -13.62 -0.52 -9.65
CA ASN A 137 -15.05 -0.25 -9.53
C ASN A 137 -15.57 -0.20 -8.08
N ILE A 138 -14.80 0.35 -7.14
CA ILE A 138 -15.17 0.38 -5.70
C ILE A 138 -16.59 0.92 -5.42
N SER A 139 -17.09 1.85 -6.25
CA SER A 139 -18.39 2.50 -6.04
C SER A 139 -19.60 1.67 -6.49
N THR A 140 -19.38 0.63 -7.29
CA THR A 140 -20.47 -0.17 -7.89
C THR A 140 -20.29 -1.68 -7.70
N ALA A 141 -19.07 -2.16 -7.49
CA ALA A 141 -18.79 -3.57 -7.22
C ALA A 141 -19.30 -3.97 -5.83
N SER A 142 -19.84 -5.18 -5.72
CA SER A 142 -19.93 -5.86 -4.42
C SER A 142 -18.54 -6.10 -3.83
N LYS A 143 -18.44 -6.40 -2.53
CA LYS A 143 -17.15 -6.69 -1.89
C LYS A 143 -16.44 -7.86 -2.58
N GLU A 144 -17.18 -8.88 -2.96
CA GLU A 144 -16.72 -10.07 -3.64
C GLU A 144 -16.14 -9.76 -5.03
N GLU A 145 -16.87 -8.94 -5.80
CA GLU A 145 -16.42 -8.48 -7.11
C GLU A 145 -15.19 -7.57 -6.97
N TYR A 146 -15.16 -6.74 -5.92
CA TYR A 146 -14.04 -5.87 -5.63
C TYR A 146 -12.76 -6.66 -5.31
N VAL A 147 -12.83 -7.75 -4.53
CA VAL A 147 -11.68 -8.65 -4.30
C VAL A 147 -11.11 -9.18 -5.61
N ILE A 148 -11.98 -9.65 -6.52
CA ILE A 148 -11.56 -10.17 -7.83
C ILE A 148 -10.93 -9.06 -8.67
N ASN A 149 -11.54 -7.87 -8.69
CA ASN A 149 -11.05 -6.73 -9.45
C ASN A 149 -9.67 -6.26 -8.96
N VAL A 150 -9.49 -6.14 -7.64
CA VAL A 150 -8.20 -5.74 -7.03
C VAL A 150 -7.13 -6.79 -7.32
N TYR A 151 -7.45 -8.08 -7.13
CA TYR A 151 -6.54 -9.17 -7.46
C TYR A 151 -6.08 -9.12 -8.92
N HIS A 152 -7.02 -8.94 -9.85
CA HIS A 152 -6.72 -8.83 -11.27
C HIS A 152 -5.90 -7.58 -11.57
N TYR A 153 -6.26 -6.42 -11.01
CA TYR A 153 -5.54 -5.17 -11.22
C TYR A 153 -4.07 -5.32 -10.85
N ILE A 154 -3.79 -5.79 -9.63
CA ILE A 154 -2.42 -5.97 -9.11
C ILE A 154 -1.64 -6.95 -9.97
N SER A 155 -2.21 -8.13 -10.25
CA SER A 155 -1.54 -9.19 -11.02
C SER A 155 -1.33 -8.85 -12.51
N SER A 156 -1.96 -7.80 -13.04
CA SER A 156 -1.82 -7.38 -14.44
C SER A 156 -1.11 -6.03 -14.64
N HIS A 157 -1.01 -5.18 -13.61
CA HIS A 157 -0.46 -3.83 -13.72
C HIS A 157 0.85 -3.63 -12.97
N ILE A 158 1.14 -4.45 -11.97
CA ILE A 158 2.42 -4.40 -11.24
C ILE A 158 3.37 -5.41 -11.87
N LYS A 159 4.63 -5.01 -12.04
CA LYS A 159 5.73 -5.86 -12.53
C LYS A 159 6.60 -6.38 -11.38
N GLN A 160 7.34 -7.44 -11.62
CA GLN A 160 8.38 -7.85 -10.67
C GLN A 160 9.49 -6.80 -10.60
N SER A 161 9.79 -6.31 -9.40
CA SER A 161 10.96 -5.46 -9.16
C SER A 161 12.23 -6.31 -9.05
N LYS A 162 13.36 -5.73 -9.46
CA LYS A 162 14.69 -6.30 -9.19
C LYS A 162 15.15 -6.03 -7.75
N ASN A 163 14.54 -5.06 -7.07
CA ASN A 163 14.80 -4.77 -5.67
C ASN A 163 13.89 -5.62 -4.78
N VAL A 164 14.46 -6.61 -4.10
CA VAL A 164 13.71 -7.48 -3.19
C VAL A 164 13.19 -6.75 -1.94
N ALA A 165 13.82 -5.63 -1.57
CA ALA A 165 13.45 -4.82 -0.40
C ALA A 165 12.46 -3.70 -0.72
N ILE A 166 11.86 -3.70 -1.92
CA ILE A 166 10.82 -2.73 -2.28
C ILE A 166 9.61 -2.84 -1.34
N ASN A 167 9.12 -1.69 -0.86
CA ASN A 167 7.98 -1.61 0.04
C ASN A 167 6.68 -1.30 -0.74
N SER A 168 5.54 -1.38 -0.05
CA SER A 168 4.22 -1.18 -0.64
C SER A 168 3.99 0.23 -1.18
N PHE A 169 4.56 1.27 -0.54
CA PHE A 169 4.48 2.64 -1.03
C PHE A 169 5.18 2.78 -2.39
N ASP A 170 6.41 2.30 -2.49
CA ASP A 170 7.15 2.26 -3.75
C ASP A 170 6.43 1.43 -4.80
N THR A 171 5.83 0.30 -4.40
CA THR A 171 5.08 -0.55 -5.33
C THR A 171 3.86 0.15 -5.93
N VAL A 172 3.08 0.87 -5.13
CA VAL A 172 1.95 1.66 -5.61
C VAL A 172 2.40 2.76 -6.57
N LEU A 173 3.51 3.45 -6.26
CA LEU A 173 3.97 4.57 -7.08
C LEU A 173 4.70 4.16 -8.37
N LYS A 174 5.50 3.10 -8.31
CA LYS A 174 6.38 2.67 -9.41
C LYS A 174 5.76 1.58 -10.29
N GLY A 175 4.74 0.87 -9.81
CA GLY A 175 4.15 -0.26 -10.52
C GLY A 175 5.10 -1.46 -10.61
N GLU A 176 6.00 -1.61 -9.62
CA GLU A 176 6.86 -2.78 -9.49
C GLU A 176 6.94 -3.26 -8.03
N GLY A 177 7.09 -4.57 -7.79
CA GLY A 177 7.04 -5.12 -6.43
C GLY A 177 7.75 -6.46 -6.25
N SER A 178 7.94 -6.83 -4.99
CA SER A 178 8.30 -8.18 -4.53
C SER A 178 7.04 -8.93 -4.08
N SER A 179 7.13 -10.22 -3.75
CA SER A 179 5.94 -11.00 -3.34
C SER A 179 5.27 -10.39 -2.11
N PHE A 180 6.07 -9.93 -1.15
CA PHE A 180 5.59 -9.21 0.04
C PHE A 180 4.91 -7.89 -0.30
N SER A 181 5.48 -7.07 -1.19
CA SER A 181 4.85 -5.78 -1.51
C SER A 181 3.61 -5.93 -2.38
N TYR A 182 3.54 -6.96 -3.24
CA TYR A 182 2.31 -7.35 -3.95
C TYR A 182 1.19 -7.72 -2.99
N ALA A 183 1.48 -8.63 -2.06
CA ALA A 183 0.55 -9.07 -1.03
C ALA A 183 0.04 -7.90 -0.18
N ASN A 184 0.95 -7.06 0.32
CA ASN A 184 0.58 -5.89 1.12
C ASN A 184 -0.28 -4.88 0.35
N VAL A 185 -0.01 -4.62 -0.93
CA VAL A 185 -0.85 -3.69 -1.73
C VAL A 185 -2.24 -4.27 -1.95
N PHE A 186 -2.33 -5.58 -2.19
CA PHE A 186 -3.62 -6.29 -2.27
C PHE A 186 -4.40 -6.16 -0.97
N GLU A 187 -3.80 -6.54 0.14
CA GLU A 187 -4.39 -6.44 1.48
C GLU A 187 -4.81 -5.00 1.82
N TYR A 188 -3.94 -4.02 1.56
CA TYR A 188 -4.23 -2.61 1.86
C TYR A 188 -5.49 -2.13 1.14
N LEU A 189 -5.65 -2.43 -0.15
CA LEU A 189 -6.83 -2.04 -0.93
C LEU A 189 -8.10 -2.75 -0.43
N LEU A 190 -8.01 -4.02 -0.01
CA LEU A 190 -9.15 -4.73 0.58
C LEU A 190 -9.57 -4.10 1.91
N LEU A 191 -8.61 -3.78 2.77
CA LEU A 191 -8.86 -3.17 4.07
C LEU A 191 -9.45 -1.75 3.95
N GLN A 192 -9.09 -0.99 2.91
CA GLN A 192 -9.75 0.30 2.63
C GLN A 192 -11.27 0.16 2.42
N ASN A 193 -11.72 -1.01 1.95
CA ASN A 193 -13.13 -1.31 1.69
C ASN A 193 -13.77 -2.23 2.76
N ASP A 194 -13.23 -2.26 3.97
CA ASP A 194 -13.72 -3.07 5.11
C ASP A 194 -13.83 -4.57 4.76
N ILE A 195 -12.86 -5.09 4.03
CA ILE A 195 -12.71 -6.52 3.72
C ILE A 195 -11.51 -7.02 4.51
N ASP A 196 -11.76 -7.96 5.43
CA ASP A 196 -10.71 -8.56 6.24
C ASP A 196 -9.64 -9.17 5.35
N ALA A 197 -8.41 -8.70 5.52
CA ALA A 197 -7.22 -9.23 4.86
C ALA A 197 -6.10 -9.47 5.88
N TYR A 198 -5.27 -10.45 5.58
CA TYR A 198 -4.25 -10.98 6.47
C TYR A 198 -2.96 -11.17 5.71
N HIS A 199 -1.86 -10.70 6.28
CA HIS A 199 -0.55 -10.90 5.68
C HIS A 199 -0.04 -12.31 5.98
N ILE A 200 0.29 -13.06 4.92
CA ILE A 200 0.72 -14.46 5.02
C ILE A 200 2.15 -14.60 4.53
N ILE A 201 2.97 -15.28 5.32
CA ILE A 201 4.32 -15.69 4.94
C ILE A 201 4.26 -17.18 4.64
N GLY A 202 4.36 -17.52 3.36
CA GLY A 202 4.55 -18.89 2.90
C GLY A 202 6.04 -19.26 2.91
N ALA A 203 6.34 -20.54 3.09
CA ALA A 203 7.69 -21.07 2.92
C ALA A 203 7.68 -22.38 2.12
N ASP A 204 8.65 -22.50 1.21
CA ASP A 204 8.85 -23.70 0.41
C ASP A 204 9.63 -24.79 1.18
N ALA A 205 10.04 -25.85 0.49
CA ALA A 205 10.81 -26.95 1.07
C ALA A 205 12.22 -26.55 1.56
N SER A 206 12.74 -25.42 1.11
CA SER A 206 14.09 -24.91 1.41
C SER A 206 14.03 -23.70 2.36
N ASP A 207 12.89 -23.48 3.01
CA ASP A 207 12.61 -22.34 3.89
C ASP A 207 12.73 -20.97 3.19
N VAL A 208 12.62 -20.93 1.86
CA VAL A 208 12.57 -19.67 1.12
C VAL A 208 11.19 -19.05 1.34
N SER A 209 11.18 -17.86 1.94
CA SER A 209 9.96 -17.15 2.28
C SER A 209 9.33 -16.45 1.08
N TRP A 210 8.01 -16.44 1.04
CA TRP A 210 7.21 -15.83 -0.02
C TRP A 210 6.01 -15.08 0.57
N GLY A 211 5.79 -13.85 0.12
CA GLY A 211 4.62 -13.06 0.52
C GLY A 211 3.36 -13.57 -0.17
N LEU A 212 2.36 -13.91 0.64
CA LEU A 212 1.03 -14.34 0.25
C LEU A 212 0.01 -13.47 1.00
N SER A 213 -1.23 -13.49 0.55
CA SER A 213 -2.34 -12.87 1.28
C SER A 213 -3.39 -13.91 1.62
N ALA A 214 -4.10 -13.70 2.71
CA ALA A 214 -5.41 -14.28 2.92
C ALA A 214 -6.46 -13.18 3.03
N ALA A 215 -7.68 -13.42 2.57
CA ALA A 215 -8.76 -12.44 2.71
C ALA A 215 -10.13 -13.11 2.80
N ALA A 216 -11.05 -12.39 3.44
CA ALA A 216 -12.45 -12.76 3.51
C ALA A 216 -13.13 -12.58 2.15
N LEU A 217 -13.84 -13.62 1.72
CA LEU A 217 -14.65 -13.65 0.52
C LEU A 217 -15.87 -14.54 0.80
N ASP A 218 -17.08 -13.98 0.77
CA ASP A 218 -18.31 -14.68 1.13
C ASP A 218 -18.29 -15.34 2.52
N ASN A 219 -17.84 -14.61 3.55
CA ASN A 219 -17.72 -15.08 4.94
C ASN A 219 -16.76 -16.27 5.15
N LYS A 220 -15.85 -16.51 4.20
CA LYS A 220 -14.79 -17.50 4.31
C LYS A 220 -13.45 -16.87 3.96
N VAL A 221 -12.38 -17.38 4.54
CA VAL A 221 -11.01 -16.95 4.24
C VAL A 221 -10.45 -17.83 3.14
N TYR A 222 -9.77 -17.22 2.17
CA TYR A 222 -9.01 -17.93 1.13
C TYR A 222 -7.62 -17.31 0.97
N TYR A 223 -6.70 -18.06 0.37
CA TYR A 223 -5.36 -17.57 0.03
C TYR A 223 -5.30 -16.98 -1.38
N PHE A 224 -4.40 -16.02 -1.56
CA PHE A 224 -4.17 -15.30 -2.82
C PHE A 224 -2.67 -15.12 -3.05
N ASP A 225 -2.22 -15.35 -4.28
CA ASP A 225 -0.84 -15.06 -4.71
C ASP A 225 -0.84 -14.26 -6.02
N PRO A 226 -1.06 -12.93 -5.94
CA PRO A 226 -1.13 -12.09 -7.12
C PRO A 226 0.22 -11.95 -7.85
N MET A 227 1.36 -12.15 -7.17
CA MET A 227 2.66 -12.08 -7.82
C MET A 227 2.92 -13.33 -8.68
N THR A 228 2.65 -14.52 -8.15
CA THR A 228 2.83 -15.75 -8.94
C THR A 228 1.84 -15.81 -10.10
N GLU A 229 0.63 -15.25 -9.94
CA GLU A 229 -0.31 -15.05 -11.05
C GLU A 229 0.24 -14.11 -12.13
N PHE A 230 0.89 -13.00 -11.75
CA PHE A 230 1.61 -12.16 -12.70
C PHE A 230 2.71 -12.95 -13.42
N LEU A 231 3.58 -13.64 -12.68
CA LEU A 231 4.74 -14.35 -13.23
C LEU A 231 4.34 -15.45 -14.23
N ASN A 232 3.29 -16.21 -13.90
CA ASN A 232 2.93 -17.41 -14.65
C ASN A 232 1.84 -17.15 -15.70
N ASN A 233 0.96 -16.17 -15.46
CA ASN A 233 -0.21 -15.92 -16.31
C ASN A 233 -0.34 -14.46 -16.78
N GLY A 234 0.54 -13.55 -16.35
CA GLY A 234 0.47 -12.13 -16.66
C GLY A 234 -0.83 -11.47 -16.18
N GLY A 235 -1.43 -12.00 -15.10
CA GLY A 235 -2.71 -11.52 -14.57
C GLY A 235 -3.94 -11.84 -15.42
N LYS A 236 -3.80 -12.66 -16.48
CA LYS A 236 -4.92 -12.96 -17.41
C LYS A 236 -5.84 -14.07 -16.91
N SER A 237 -5.35 -14.92 -16.01
CA SER A 237 -6.11 -16.03 -15.45
C SER A 237 -6.67 -15.65 -14.07
N LEU A 238 -7.14 -16.65 -13.35
CA LEU A 238 -7.36 -16.64 -11.92
C LEU A 238 -6.71 -17.89 -11.33
N TYR A 239 -5.60 -18.37 -11.91
CA TYR A 239 -4.78 -19.33 -11.18
C TYR A 239 -4.35 -18.62 -9.84
N TYR A 240 -3.87 -19.23 -8.78
CA TYR A 240 -3.56 -18.55 -7.51
C TYR A 240 -4.63 -17.65 -6.81
N PHE A 241 -5.85 -17.48 -7.35
CA PHE A 241 -6.97 -16.83 -6.69
C PHE A 241 -7.77 -17.84 -5.86
N GLY A 242 -8.15 -17.46 -4.64
CA GLY A 242 -9.10 -18.22 -3.82
C GLY A 242 -8.60 -19.63 -3.46
N MET A 243 -7.32 -19.76 -3.13
CA MET A 243 -6.64 -21.03 -2.87
C MET A 243 -6.94 -21.60 -1.49
N THR A 244 -6.88 -22.93 -1.40
CA THR A 244 -6.92 -23.73 -0.16
C THR A 244 -5.51 -24.12 0.30
N ASP A 245 -5.39 -24.67 1.51
CA ASP A 245 -4.14 -25.30 1.97
C ASP A 245 -3.64 -26.39 1.02
N ALA A 246 -4.57 -27.15 0.42
CA ALA A 246 -4.22 -28.22 -0.51
C ALA A 246 -3.62 -27.65 -1.81
N ASP A 247 -4.13 -26.51 -2.28
CA ASP A 247 -3.60 -25.82 -3.45
C ASP A 247 -2.21 -25.23 -3.16
N LEU A 248 -2.03 -24.56 -2.01
CA LEU A 248 -0.71 -24.06 -1.61
C LEU A 248 0.34 -25.18 -1.54
N LYS A 249 -0.03 -26.35 -1.00
CA LYS A 249 0.85 -27.53 -0.98
C LYS A 249 1.18 -28.06 -2.37
N SER A 250 0.25 -28.01 -3.32
CA SER A 250 0.56 -28.41 -4.71
C SER A 250 1.48 -27.43 -5.41
N GLU A 251 1.44 -26.15 -5.03
CA GLU A 251 2.37 -25.11 -5.48
C GLU A 251 3.72 -25.13 -4.73
N GLY A 252 3.95 -26.12 -3.86
CA GLY A 252 5.23 -26.30 -3.15
C GLY A 252 5.37 -25.49 -1.85
N ILE A 253 4.34 -24.77 -1.43
CA ILE A 253 4.30 -24.08 -0.14
C ILE A 253 3.99 -25.12 0.96
N LYS A 254 4.95 -25.38 1.84
CA LYS A 254 4.82 -26.39 2.89
C LYS A 254 4.22 -25.85 4.19
N SER A 255 4.45 -24.58 4.47
CA SER A 255 3.94 -23.94 5.68
C SER A 255 3.52 -22.51 5.39
N VAL A 256 2.56 -22.04 6.18
CA VAL A 256 2.06 -20.67 6.18
C VAL A 256 1.97 -20.18 7.61
N LYS A 257 2.32 -18.91 7.81
CA LYS A 257 2.16 -18.19 9.08
C LYS A 257 1.67 -16.77 8.83
N PHE A 258 1.01 -16.18 9.81
CA PHE A 258 0.72 -14.76 9.81
C PHE A 258 1.97 -13.92 10.08
N SER A 259 1.88 -12.61 9.81
CA SER A 259 2.93 -11.62 10.11
C SER A 259 3.35 -11.60 11.59
N ASN A 260 2.46 -11.97 12.52
CA ASN A 260 2.75 -12.10 13.95
C ASN A 260 3.27 -13.49 14.38
N ASN A 261 3.61 -14.36 13.42
CA ASN A 261 3.98 -15.77 13.61
C ASN A 261 2.85 -16.70 14.10
N GLY A 262 1.61 -16.22 14.17
CA GLY A 262 0.44 -17.07 14.38
C GLY A 262 0.22 -18.03 13.20
N VAL A 263 -0.51 -19.12 13.43
CA VAL A 263 -0.85 -20.10 12.39
C VAL A 263 -2.29 -19.84 11.93
N PRO A 264 -2.54 -19.65 10.62
CA PRO A 264 -3.89 -19.52 10.08
C PRO A 264 -4.75 -20.76 10.35
N SER A 265 -6.06 -20.54 10.50
CA SER A 265 -7.02 -21.64 10.49
C SER A 265 -7.04 -22.32 9.12
N PRO A 266 -7.18 -23.66 9.04
CA PRO A 266 -7.18 -24.36 7.76
C PRO A 266 -8.29 -23.89 6.80
N VAL A 267 -7.90 -23.57 5.57
CA VAL A 267 -8.76 -23.22 4.44
C VAL A 267 -8.97 -24.46 3.57
N ASN A 268 -10.18 -25.02 3.62
CA ASN A 268 -10.53 -26.25 2.90
C ASN A 268 -11.69 -26.09 1.90
N ASP A 269 -12.29 -24.90 1.78
CA ASP A 269 -13.38 -24.68 0.84
C ASP A 269 -12.86 -24.61 -0.60
N LYS A 270 -13.30 -25.54 -1.44
CA LYS A 270 -12.87 -25.69 -2.83
C LYS A 270 -13.73 -24.92 -3.83
N ARG A 271 -14.51 -23.93 -3.38
CA ARG A 271 -15.43 -23.14 -4.23
C ARG A 271 -14.75 -22.56 -5.47
N PHE A 272 -13.50 -22.11 -5.34
CA PHE A 272 -12.72 -21.51 -6.43
C PHE A 272 -11.78 -22.51 -7.13
N ALA A 273 -11.92 -23.83 -6.92
CA ALA A 273 -11.04 -24.82 -7.53
C ALA A 273 -11.05 -24.80 -9.07
N ALA A 274 -12.14 -24.34 -9.71
CA ALA A 274 -12.19 -24.17 -11.15
C ALA A 274 -11.19 -23.11 -11.66
N CYS A 275 -10.81 -22.15 -10.81
CA CYS A 275 -9.85 -21.12 -11.15
C CYS A 275 -8.43 -21.68 -11.40
N ARG A 276 -8.11 -22.88 -10.86
CA ARG A 276 -6.87 -23.63 -11.19
C ARG A 276 -6.82 -24.13 -12.65
N LYS A 277 -7.89 -23.95 -13.42
CA LYS A 277 -7.95 -24.30 -14.85
C LYS A 277 -8.50 -23.13 -15.69
N CYS A 278 -8.40 -21.91 -15.18
CA CYS A 278 -8.99 -20.73 -15.80
C CYS A 278 -8.23 -20.34 -17.08
N GLU A 279 -8.91 -20.37 -18.21
CA GLU A 279 -8.42 -19.83 -19.49
C GLU A 279 -8.93 -18.40 -19.72
N LYS A 280 -10.19 -18.15 -19.32
CA LYS A 280 -10.87 -16.86 -19.40
C LYS A 280 -11.86 -16.77 -18.24
N TRP A 281 -12.11 -15.56 -17.78
CA TRP A 281 -13.15 -15.31 -16.80
C TRP A 281 -13.92 -14.02 -17.10
N GLU A 282 -15.12 -13.92 -16.54
CA GLU A 282 -15.89 -12.69 -16.50
C GLU A 282 -16.79 -12.67 -15.26
N ILE A 283 -17.11 -11.47 -14.76
CA ILE A 283 -18.11 -11.27 -13.72
C ILE A 283 -19.41 -10.87 -14.42
N LYS A 284 -20.48 -11.64 -14.18
CA LYS A 284 -21.81 -11.36 -14.73
C LYS A 284 -22.91 -11.78 -13.78
N ASN A 285 -23.86 -10.89 -13.51
CA ASN A 285 -25.02 -11.14 -12.64
C ASN A 285 -24.61 -11.73 -11.28
N ARG A 286 -23.66 -11.07 -10.58
CA ARG A 286 -23.08 -11.52 -9.30
C ARG A 286 -22.52 -12.94 -9.33
N CYS A 287 -21.93 -13.33 -10.45
CA CYS A 287 -21.29 -14.63 -10.60
C CYS A 287 -19.97 -14.47 -11.30
N LEU A 288 -18.95 -15.17 -10.80
CA LEU A 288 -17.71 -15.40 -11.51
C LEU A 288 -17.93 -16.58 -12.48
N LEU A 289 -17.84 -16.29 -13.77
CA LEU A 289 -17.89 -17.28 -14.84
C LEU A 289 -16.45 -17.61 -15.24
N VAL A 290 -16.04 -18.85 -15.03
CA VAL A 290 -14.69 -19.34 -15.34
C VAL A 290 -14.79 -20.31 -16.51
N THR A 291 -14.18 -19.96 -17.64
CA THR A 291 -13.98 -20.88 -18.76
C THR A 291 -12.78 -21.76 -18.47
N VAL A 292 -13.01 -23.07 -18.46
CA VAL A 292 -12.00 -24.10 -18.21
C VAL A 292 -11.84 -25.02 -19.42
N ASN A 293 -10.63 -25.56 -19.60
CA ASN A 293 -10.20 -26.56 -20.58
C ASN A 293 -11.26 -27.03 -21.57
N GLY A 294 -11.20 -26.53 -22.81
CA GLY A 294 -12.12 -26.92 -23.88
C GLY A 294 -13.43 -26.12 -23.90
N GLY A 295 -13.46 -24.94 -23.30
CA GLY A 295 -14.56 -23.98 -23.41
C GLY A 295 -15.72 -24.20 -22.43
N LYS A 296 -15.60 -25.12 -21.47
CA LYS A 296 -16.64 -25.35 -20.45
C LYS A 296 -16.70 -24.15 -19.49
N ILE A 297 -17.89 -23.61 -19.26
CA ILE A 297 -18.09 -22.52 -18.29
C ILE A 297 -18.52 -23.10 -16.94
N VAL A 298 -17.76 -22.80 -15.89
CA VAL A 298 -18.12 -23.04 -14.50
C VAL A 298 -18.62 -21.73 -13.90
N LYS A 299 -19.81 -21.76 -13.31
CA LYS A 299 -20.43 -20.61 -12.65
C LYS A 299 -20.23 -20.70 -11.14
N ILE A 300 -19.59 -19.69 -10.56
CA ILE A 300 -19.40 -19.53 -9.13
C ILE A 300 -20.23 -18.32 -8.71
N ALA A 301 -21.26 -18.52 -7.88
CA ALA A 301 -22.01 -17.38 -7.34
C ALA A 301 -21.08 -16.50 -6.50
N LEU A 302 -21.36 -15.20 -6.38
CA LEU A 302 -20.74 -14.25 -5.45
C LEU A 302 -21.88 -13.76 -4.55
N LYS A 303 -21.79 -13.98 -3.23
CA LYS A 303 -22.94 -13.79 -2.33
C LYS A 303 -23.03 -12.36 -1.84
#